data_AF-A0A9D8NMV9-F1
#
_entry.id   AF-A0A9D8NMV9-F1
#
_cell.length_a   1.000
_cell.length_b   1.000
_cell.length_c   1.000
_cell.angle_alpha   90.00
_cell.angle_beta   90.00
_cell.angle_gamma   90.00
#
_symmetry.space_group_name_H-M   'P 1'
#
loop_
_entity.id
_entity.type
_entity.pdbx_description
1 polymer ?
#
loop_
_entity_poly.entity_id
_entity_poly.type
_entity_poly.pdbx_seq_one_letter_code
_entity_poly.pdbx_strand_id
1 'polypeptide(L)' 'GSFTAAWCSLVLSATCCALELSISGTAPLKIVLSAMAGIHAVIGIGEGFITVATLSLITRVRPDLLELQKI' A
#
# COMPACT_ATOMS: atom_id res chain seq x y z
N GLY A 1 2.17 13.42 4.05
CA GLY A 1 2.82 12.38 3.22
C GLY A 1 2.19 10.99 3.32
N SER A 2 1.22 10.76 4.21
CA SER A 2 0.64 9.42 4.43
C SER A 2 -0.08 8.84 3.21
N PHE A 3 -0.77 9.67 2.42
CA PHE A 3 -1.36 9.24 1.15
C PHE A 3 -0.33 8.60 0.22
N THR A 4 0.75 9.35 -0.06
CA THR A 4 1.83 8.90 -0.95
C THR A 4 2.53 7.67 -0.38
N ALA A 5 2.74 7.61 0.93
CA ALA A 5 3.33 6.45 1.59
C ALA A 5 2.47 5.19 1.42
N ALA A 6 1.16 5.29 1.67
CA ALA A 6 0.22 4.17 1.49
C ALA A 6 0.14 3.71 0.04
N TRP A 7 -0.04 4.66 -0.90
CA TRP A 7 -0.12 4.35 -2.33
C TRP A 7 1.17 3.67 -2.84
N CYS A 8 2.33 4.27 -2.55
CA CYS A 8 3.62 3.71 -2.98
C CYS A 8 3.87 2.34 -2.36
N SER A 9 3.61 2.17 -1.05
CA SER A 9 3.81 0.90 -0.35
C SER A 9 2.97 -0.22 -0.97
N LEU A 10 1.70 0.05 -1.27
CA LEU A 10 0.77 -0.92 -1.81
C LEU A 10 1.16 -1.33 -3.25
N VAL A 11 1.54 -0.37 -4.10
CA VAL A 11 2.00 -0.65 -5.47
C VAL A 11 3.32 -1.41 -5.47
N LEU A 12 4.26 -1.06 -4.60
CA LEU A 12 5.53 -1.78 -4.45
C LEU A 12 5.30 -3.23 -3.97
N SER A 13 4.44 -3.42 -2.97
CA SER A 13 4.11 -4.76 -2.46
C SER A 13 3.47 -5.64 -3.55
N ALA A 14 2.51 -5.09 -4.30
CA ALA A 14 1.89 -5.80 -5.43
C ALA A 14 2.89 -6.14 -6.53
N THR A 15 3.85 -5.24 -6.80
CA THR A 15 4.92 -5.46 -7.78
C THR A 15 5.86 -6.58 -7.34
N CYS A 16 6.29 -6.59 -6.07
CA CYS A 16 7.11 -7.66 -5.53
C CYS A 16 6.38 -9.01 -5.57
N CYS A 17 5.10 -9.05 -5.20
CA CYS A 17 4.29 -10.27 -5.29
C CYS A 17 4.18 -10.78 -6.75
N ALA A 18 4.04 -9.88 -7.72
CA ALA A 18 4.02 -10.26 -9.14
C ALA A 18 5.37 -10.87 -9.60
N LEU A 19 6.49 -10.36 -9.08
CA LEU A 19 7.82 -10.93 -9.34
C LEU A 19 7.93 -12.33 -8.74
N GLU A 20 7.54 -12.50 -7.48
CA GLU A 20 7.54 -13.80 -6.80
C GLU A 20 6.70 -14.84 -7.55
N LEU A 21 5.50 -14.47 -8.02
CA LEU A 21 4.63 -15.36 -8.80
C LEU A 21 5.21 -15.74 -10.16
N SER A 22 5.97 -14.84 -10.78
CA SER A 22 6.68 -15.17 -12.01
C SER A 22 7.89 -16.07 -11.75
N ILE A 23 8.60 -15.87 -10.65
CA ILE A 23 9.77 -16.68 -10.26
C ILE A 23 9.33 -18.10 -9.89
N SER A 24 8.15 -18.26 -9.28
CA SER A 24 7.59 -19.58 -8.96
C SER A 24 7.14 -20.37 -10.20
N GLY A 25 7.13 -19.78 -11.39
CA GLY A 25 6.65 -20.39 -12.63
C GLY A 25 5.13 -20.49 -12.73
N THR A 26 4.38 -19.82 -11.86
CA THR A 26 2.91 -19.90 -11.83
C THR A 26 2.27 -19.07 -12.95
N ALA A 27 2.83 -17.90 -13.28
CA ALA A 27 2.30 -17.03 -14.32
C ALA A 27 3.41 -16.26 -15.07
N PRO A 28 3.25 -15.96 -16.37
CA PRO A 28 4.23 -15.18 -17.12
C PRO A 28 4.33 -13.74 -16.62
N LEU A 29 5.56 -13.24 -16.42
CA LEU A 29 5.83 -11.90 -15.87
C LEU A 29 5.05 -10.78 -16.56
N LYS A 30 5.01 -10.77 -17.90
CA LYS A 30 4.35 -9.73 -18.69
C LYS A 30 2.85 -9.58 -18.36
N ILE A 31 2.20 -10.69 -18.02
CA ILE A 31 0.77 -10.74 -17.71
C ILE A 31 0.56 -10.37 -16.24
N VAL A 32 1.24 -11.07 -15.32
CA VAL A 32 1.04 -10.87 -13.88
C VAL A 32 1.46 -9.47 -13.43
N LEU A 33 2.57 -8.93 -13.96
CA LEU A 33 3.07 -7.62 -13.55
C LEU A 33 2.09 -6.50 -13.92
N SER A 34 1.60 -6.50 -15.17
CA SER A 34 0.64 -5.49 -15.63
C SER A 34 -0.71 -5.60 -14.93
N ALA A 35 -1.18 -6.83 -14.71
CA ALA A 35 -2.42 -7.07 -13.97
C ALA A 35 -2.32 -6.65 -12.50
N MET A 36 -1.29 -7.11 -11.77
CA MET A 36 -1.13 -6.83 -10.35
C MET A 36 -0.78 -5.37 -10.09
N ALA A 37 0.29 -4.83 -10.69
CA ALA A 37 0.67 -3.44 -10.45
C ALA A 37 -0.42 -2.46 -10.93
N GLY A 38 -1.06 -2.75 -12.07
CA GLY A 38 -2.12 -1.91 -12.64
C GLY A 38 -3.35 -1.80 -11.73
N ILE A 39 -3.94 -2.93 -11.32
CA ILE A 39 -5.13 -2.88 -10.46
C ILE A 39 -4.80 -2.31 -9.08
N HIS A 40 -3.62 -2.63 -8.54
CA HIS A 40 -3.19 -2.12 -7.24
C HIS A 40 -2.85 -0.63 -7.27
N ALA A 41 -2.44 -0.07 -8.41
CA ALA A 41 -2.31 1.38 -8.57
C ALA A 41 -3.66 2.10 -8.44
N VAL A 42 -4.75 1.51 -8.95
CA VAL A 42 -6.12 2.06 -8.82
C VAL A 42 -6.65 1.86 -7.40
N ILE A 43 -6.52 0.64 -6.85
CA ILE A 43 -6.91 0.33 -5.46
C ILE A 43 -6.15 1.21 -4.47
N GLY A 44 -4.86 1.44 -4.72
CA GLY A 44 -3.99 2.26 -3.89
C GLY A 44 -4.47 3.69 -3.74
N ILE A 45 -5.22 4.24 -4.70
CA ILE A 45 -5.83 5.58 -4.57
C ILE A 45 -6.87 5.55 -3.45
N GLY A 46 -7.74 4.53 -3.45
CA GLY A 46 -8.71 4.31 -2.39
C GLY A 46 -8.03 4.12 -1.04
N GLU A 47 -6.98 3.30 -0.99
CA GLU A 47 -6.26 3.08 0.25
C GLU A 47 -5.51 4.31 0.75
N GLY A 48 -4.97 5.13 -0.15
CA GLY A 48 -4.41 6.44 0.21
C GLY A 48 -5.43 7.31 0.94
N PHE A 49 -6.68 7.35 0.48
CA PHE A 49 -7.75 8.08 1.17
C PHE A 49 -8.13 7.45 2.52
N ILE A 50 -8.23 6.12 2.60
CA ILE A 50 -8.52 5.40 3.85
C ILE A 50 -7.42 5.69 4.89
N THR A 51 -6.16 5.60 4.50
CA THR A 51 -5.01 5.90 5.37
C THR A 51 -5.03 7.36 5.85
N VAL A 52 -5.29 8.33 4.95
CA VAL A 52 -5.38 9.74 5.35
C VAL A 52 -6.55 9.98 6.30
N ALA A 53 -7.72 9.41 6.02
CA ALA A 53 -8.90 9.56 6.86
C ALA A 53 -8.67 8.95 8.24
N THR A 54 -8.08 7.76 8.29
CA THR A 54 -7.75 7.04 9.54
C THR A 54 -6.77 7.86 10.38
N LEU A 55 -5.66 8.33 9.80
CA LEU A 55 -4.71 9.16 10.52
C LEU A 55 -5.34 10.48 10.98
N SER A 56 -6.16 11.13 10.15
CA SER A 56 -6.85 12.36 10.52
C SER A 56 -7.81 12.15 11.70
N LEU A 57 -8.50 11.01 11.74
CA LEU A 57 -9.37 10.63 12.85
C LEU A 57 -8.55 10.38 14.13
N ILE A 58 -7.47 9.60 14.03
CA ILE A 58 -6.59 9.30 15.18
C ILE A 58 -6.02 10.59 15.75
N THR A 59 -5.47 11.48 14.90
CA THR A 59 -4.92 12.77 15.36
C THR A 59 -5.95 13.62 16.09
N ARG A 60 -7.25 13.51 15.78
CA ARG A 60 -8.31 14.28 16.45
C ARG A 60 -8.84 13.62 17.71
N VAL A 61 -8.99 12.30 17.72
CA VAL A 61 -9.67 11.57 18.80
C VAL A 61 -8.69 11.02 19.83
N ARG A 62 -7.51 10.56 19.38
CA ARG A 62 -6.46 9.94 20.20
C ARG A 62 -5.05 10.33 19.69
N PRO A 63 -4.68 11.63 19.76
CA PRO A 63 -3.37 12.09 19.30
C PRO A 63 -2.21 11.43 20.07
N ASP A 64 -2.47 10.97 21.30
CA ASP A 64 -1.53 10.23 22.13
C ASP A 64 -0.99 8.95 21.48
N LEU A 65 -1.75 8.33 20.56
CA LEU A 65 -1.31 7.13 19.83
C LEU A 65 -0.23 7.41 18.78
N LEU A 66 0.03 8.68 18.47
CA LEU A 66 1.07 9.09 17.52
C LEU A 66 2.38 9.42 18.23
N GLU A 67 2.40 9.46 19.57
CA GLU A 67 3.63 9.63 20.33
C GLU A 67 4.39 8.31 20.44
N LEU A 68 5.68 8.33 20.16
CA LEU A 68 6.57 7.20 20.42
C LEU A 68 6.63 6.96 21.93
N GLN A 69 6.40 5.72 22.34
CA GLN A 69 6.59 5.30 23.73
C GLN A 69 8.05 5.58 24.12
N LYS A 70 8.26 6.57 24.99
CA LYS A 70 9.58 6.89 25.56
C LYS A 70 9.94 5.77 26.53
N ILE A 71 10.96 5.00 26.17
CA ILE A 71 11.59 3.95 27.00
C ILE A 71 12.54 4.59 28.00
#